data_AF-A0A382W0C2-F1
#
_entry.id   AF-A0A382W0C2-F1
#
_cell.length_a   1.000
_cell.length_b   1.000
_cell.length_c   1.000
_cell.angle_alpha   90.00
_cell.angle_beta   90.00
_cell.angle_gamma   90.00
#
_symmetry.space_group_name_H-M   'P 1'
#
loop_
_entity.id
_entity.type
_entity.pdbx_description
1 polymer ?
#
loop_
_entity_poly.entity_id
_entity_poly.type
_entity_poly.pdbx_seq_one_letter_code
_entity_poly.pdbx_strand_id
1 'polypeptide(L)'
;SDDEDEPSVSVLLEGTSTLPPSLSLSDTTISETIAQGSSVSSSFLLANNGGVDLNFLIEIGGLENLSEDDFENGFGNYTDISDAGNGTSWETGEMSAIPPLTGLYVFANDDGAGSSAPATNIMLASQVLNASGQMALVFDSYFPQPSGTCGTGSYSEEAKILVSIDGGDYSEIMVPPSSSWTETTIDLSSLSITGNTIQVAFNYYDCGGNWGYYWGFDNARIQGVGGAEWLTLSPMEGSLPSGDVQNIDAVLNTEGQDPGDYLVNVHVRDIAYMIDETIT
;
A
#
# COMPACT_ATOMS: atom_id res chain seq x y z
N SER A 1 55.00 41.77 -30.51
CA SER A 1 55.07 40.35 -30.87
C SER A 1 53.89 39.70 -30.19
N ASP A 2 52.79 39.58 -30.92
CA ASP A 2 51.70 38.67 -30.58
C ASP A 2 51.79 37.58 -31.62
N ASP A 3 52.13 36.37 -31.18
CA ASP A 3 52.22 35.18 -32.00
C ASP A 3 50.88 34.44 -31.87
N GLU A 4 50.06 34.52 -32.92
CA GLU A 4 48.88 33.68 -33.07
C GLU A 4 49.33 32.31 -33.59
N ASP A 5 49.72 31.39 -32.73
CA ASP A 5 49.98 30.00 -33.11
C ASP A 5 49.73 29.03 -31.94
N GLU A 6 48.46 28.90 -31.53
CA GLU A 6 48.02 27.72 -30.79
C GLU A 6 47.11 26.89 -31.72
N PRO A 7 47.56 25.74 -32.25
CA PRO A 7 46.72 24.90 -33.09
C PRO A 7 45.61 24.27 -32.24
N SER A 8 44.38 24.75 -32.40
CA SER A 8 43.21 24.13 -31.80
C SER A 8 42.87 22.82 -32.54
N VAL A 9 42.94 21.69 -31.83
CA VAL A 9 42.45 20.40 -32.32
C VAL A 9 40.96 20.31 -32.04
N SER A 10 40.13 20.39 -33.08
CA SER A 10 38.71 20.05 -33.00
C SER A 10 38.55 18.54 -32.95
N VAL A 11 38.31 17.99 -31.76
CA VAL A 11 37.91 16.59 -31.60
C VAL A 11 36.42 16.49 -31.91
N LEU A 12 36.07 15.78 -32.99
CA LEU A 12 34.68 15.44 -33.25
C LEU A 12 34.26 14.38 -32.23
N LEU A 13 33.44 14.77 -31.25
CA LEU A 13 32.81 13.83 -30.34
C LEU A 13 31.54 13.30 -31.02
N GLU A 14 31.63 12.16 -31.67
CA GLU A 14 30.46 11.43 -32.15
C GLU A 14 29.83 10.69 -30.98
N GLY A 15 28.74 11.23 -30.45
CA GLY A 15 27.86 10.51 -29.54
C GLY A 15 26.79 9.80 -30.35
N THR A 16 26.77 8.46 -30.33
CA THR A 16 25.61 7.71 -30.80
C THR A 16 24.60 7.59 -29.65
N SER A 17 23.44 8.22 -29.80
CA SER A 17 22.31 7.97 -28.90
C SER A 17 21.48 6.82 -29.48
N THR A 18 21.34 5.75 -28.72
CA THR A 18 20.31 4.74 -28.97
C THR A 18 19.00 5.21 -28.36
N LEU A 19 17.88 4.99 -29.04
CA LEU A 19 16.56 5.27 -28.47
C LEU A 19 16.35 4.37 -27.23
N PRO A 20 15.75 4.88 -26.15
CA PRO A 20 15.34 4.05 -25.01
C PRO A 20 14.34 2.96 -25.46
N PRO A 21 14.05 1.95 -24.62
CA PRO A 21 12.97 1.02 -24.91
C PRO A 21 11.65 1.79 -25.02
N SER A 22 10.72 1.28 -25.81
CA SER A 22 9.39 1.89 -25.99
C SER A 22 8.34 0.81 -25.86
N LEU A 23 7.76 0.72 -24.68
CA LEU A 23 6.69 -0.20 -24.34
C LEU A 23 5.39 0.17 -25.06
N SER A 24 4.67 -0.82 -25.59
CA SER A 24 3.28 -0.66 -26.02
C SER A 24 2.52 -1.98 -25.94
N LEU A 25 1.22 -1.91 -25.68
CA LEU A 25 0.33 -3.05 -25.54
C LEU A 25 -0.73 -3.05 -26.66
N SER A 26 -1.12 -4.22 -27.18
CA SER A 26 -2.20 -4.31 -28.17
C SER A 26 -3.57 -3.97 -27.60
N ASP A 27 -3.75 -4.27 -26.33
CA ASP A 27 -5.00 -4.12 -25.60
C ASP A 27 -4.73 -3.39 -24.29
N THR A 28 -5.58 -2.42 -23.96
CA THR A 28 -5.54 -1.68 -22.70
C THR A 28 -6.67 -2.12 -21.76
N THR A 29 -7.46 -3.12 -22.17
CA THR A 29 -8.54 -3.69 -21.35
C THR A 29 -8.71 -5.18 -21.63
N ILE A 30 -8.89 -5.99 -20.58
CA ILE A 30 -9.25 -7.42 -20.71
C ILE A 30 -10.58 -7.64 -19.99
N SER A 31 -11.64 -7.85 -20.76
CA SER A 31 -12.99 -8.08 -20.24
C SER A 31 -13.57 -9.36 -20.82
N GLU A 32 -14.08 -10.23 -19.96
CA GLU A 32 -14.72 -11.49 -20.37
C GLU A 32 -15.92 -11.79 -19.48
N THR A 33 -16.93 -12.48 -20.03
CA THR A 33 -18.07 -12.97 -19.24
C THR A 33 -17.96 -14.47 -19.09
N ILE A 34 -17.68 -14.92 -17.87
CA ILE A 34 -17.44 -16.34 -17.56
C ILE A 34 -18.48 -16.89 -16.59
N ALA A 35 -18.89 -18.14 -16.81
CA ALA A 35 -19.76 -18.84 -15.87
C ALA A 35 -18.96 -19.24 -14.63
N GLN A 36 -19.60 -19.17 -13.45
CA GLN A 36 -18.98 -19.59 -12.19
C GLN A 36 -18.36 -20.99 -12.30
N GLY A 37 -17.14 -21.16 -11.78
CA GLY A 37 -16.41 -22.42 -11.84
C GLY A 37 -15.80 -22.75 -13.20
N SER A 38 -15.75 -21.78 -14.12
CA SER A 38 -15.17 -21.96 -15.45
C SER A 38 -13.84 -21.21 -15.57
N SER A 39 -13.06 -21.63 -16.58
CA SER A 39 -11.86 -20.91 -17.02
C SER A 39 -11.94 -20.57 -18.51
N VAL A 40 -11.27 -19.49 -18.88
CA VAL A 40 -11.15 -18.99 -20.25
C VAL A 40 -9.73 -18.46 -20.47
N SER A 41 -9.24 -18.57 -21.69
CA SER A 41 -7.94 -18.04 -22.08
C SER A 41 -8.10 -16.91 -23.09
N SER A 42 -7.33 -15.85 -22.89
CA SER A 42 -7.14 -14.72 -23.78
C SER A 42 -5.65 -14.43 -23.91
N SER A 43 -5.29 -13.41 -24.68
CA SER A 43 -3.91 -12.93 -24.77
C SER A 43 -3.85 -11.51 -25.29
N PHE A 44 -2.79 -10.79 -24.93
CA PHE A 44 -2.43 -9.50 -25.51
C PHE A 44 -0.97 -9.50 -25.95
N LEU A 45 -0.62 -8.59 -26.86
CA LEU A 45 0.74 -8.42 -27.35
C LEU A 45 1.46 -7.31 -26.61
N LEU A 46 2.65 -7.63 -26.14
CA LEU A 46 3.66 -6.72 -25.64
C LEU A 46 4.65 -6.42 -26.76
N ALA A 47 4.90 -5.15 -27.06
CA ALA A 47 5.86 -4.76 -28.09
C ALA A 47 6.91 -3.78 -27.56
N ASN A 48 8.16 -3.93 -28.02
CA ASN A 48 9.23 -2.97 -27.79
C ASN A 48 9.55 -2.21 -29.09
N ASN A 49 9.00 -1.01 -29.24
CA ASN A 49 9.24 -0.14 -30.40
C ASN A 49 10.51 0.74 -30.22
N GLY A 50 11.28 0.52 -29.16
CA GLY A 50 12.44 1.31 -28.79
C GLY A 50 13.72 0.85 -29.46
N GLY A 51 14.86 1.44 -29.07
CA GLY A 51 16.17 1.16 -29.67
C GLY A 51 17.07 0.20 -28.87
N VAL A 52 16.62 -0.25 -27.71
CA VAL A 52 17.34 -1.18 -26.81
C VAL A 52 16.35 -2.18 -26.21
N ASP A 53 16.87 -3.26 -25.63
CA ASP A 53 16.06 -4.32 -25.02
C ASP A 53 15.22 -3.78 -23.85
N LEU A 54 13.96 -4.20 -23.79
CA LEU A 54 13.00 -3.93 -22.73
C LEU A 54 13.06 -5.07 -21.72
N ASN A 55 13.39 -4.79 -20.45
CA ASN A 55 13.35 -5.80 -19.39
C ASN A 55 12.06 -5.62 -18.60
N PHE A 56 11.05 -6.44 -18.91
CA PHE A 56 9.72 -6.25 -18.37
C PHE A 56 9.44 -7.11 -17.14
N LEU A 57 8.62 -6.55 -16.25
CA LEU A 57 7.94 -7.22 -15.14
C LEU A 57 6.45 -6.88 -15.23
N ILE A 58 5.60 -7.89 -15.07
CA ILE A 58 4.14 -7.75 -15.03
C ILE A 58 3.68 -7.92 -13.60
N GLU A 59 2.92 -6.94 -13.12
CA GLU A 59 2.27 -6.93 -11.82
C GLU A 59 0.75 -6.88 -12.02
N ILE A 60 0.03 -7.85 -11.47
CA ILE A 60 -1.43 -7.92 -11.58
C ILE A 60 -2.03 -7.18 -10.39
N GLY A 61 -2.28 -5.89 -10.54
CA GLY A 61 -2.75 -4.93 -9.54
C GLY A 61 -1.71 -3.81 -9.34
N GLY A 62 -2.05 -2.78 -8.57
CA GLY A 62 -1.14 -1.67 -8.22
C GLY A 62 -1.30 -1.23 -6.76
N LEU A 63 -0.82 -0.05 -6.36
CA LEU A 63 -1.18 0.59 -5.08
C LEU A 63 -2.64 1.13 -5.11
N GLU A 64 -3.58 0.25 -5.43
CA GLU A 64 -5.01 0.56 -5.42
C GLU A 64 -5.57 0.49 -4.01
N ASN A 65 -6.60 1.27 -3.70
CA ASN A 65 -7.32 1.17 -2.43
C ASN A 65 -8.11 -0.15 -2.40
N LEU A 66 -7.56 -1.16 -1.72
CA LEU A 66 -8.23 -2.45 -1.49
C LEU A 66 -9.33 -2.36 -0.44
N SER A 67 -9.14 -1.47 0.52
CA SER A 67 -10.13 -1.08 1.51
C SER A 67 -9.86 0.35 1.90
N GLU A 68 -10.92 1.13 2.07
CA GLU A 68 -10.89 2.50 2.55
C GLU A 68 -12.02 2.73 3.55
N ASP A 69 -11.76 3.58 4.53
CA ASP A 69 -12.73 4.04 5.51
C ASP A 69 -12.44 5.49 5.91
N ASP A 70 -13.47 6.33 5.84
CA ASP A 70 -13.47 7.73 6.28
C ASP A 70 -14.11 7.90 7.67
N PHE A 71 -14.54 6.80 8.30
CA PHE A 71 -15.10 6.73 9.65
C PHE A 71 -16.33 7.61 9.93
N GLU A 72 -16.97 8.16 8.89
CA GLU A 72 -18.21 8.95 9.01
C GLU A 72 -19.41 8.10 9.46
N ASN A 73 -19.29 6.78 9.38
CA ASN A 73 -20.35 5.82 9.71
C ASN A 73 -19.90 4.79 10.76
N GLY A 74 -19.04 5.21 11.69
CA GLY A 74 -18.48 4.34 12.73
C GLY A 74 -17.16 3.73 12.28
N PHE A 75 -16.86 2.49 12.71
CA PHE A 75 -15.61 1.83 12.33
C PHE A 75 -15.61 1.22 10.92
N GLY A 76 -16.76 1.20 10.24
CA GLY A 76 -16.97 0.63 8.91
C GLY A 76 -16.31 -0.75 8.73
N ASN A 77 -15.22 -0.81 7.98
CA ASN A 77 -14.45 -2.01 7.64
C ASN A 77 -13.55 -2.54 8.77
N TYR A 78 -13.55 -1.86 9.91
CA TYR A 78 -12.75 -2.18 11.08
C TYR A 78 -13.57 -2.74 12.24
N THR A 79 -12.93 -3.54 13.07
CA THR A 79 -13.51 -4.17 14.26
C THR A 79 -12.61 -3.94 15.46
N ASP A 80 -13.19 -3.52 16.58
CA ASP A 80 -12.48 -3.46 17.86
C ASP A 80 -12.28 -4.89 18.37
N ILE A 81 -11.01 -5.32 18.38
CA ILE A 81 -10.59 -6.66 18.80
C ILE A 81 -9.81 -6.63 20.11
N SER A 82 -9.92 -5.54 20.87
CA SER A 82 -9.24 -5.37 22.15
C SER A 82 -9.62 -6.47 23.14
N ASP A 83 -8.64 -6.97 23.90
CA ASP A 83 -8.92 -7.95 24.96
C ASP A 83 -9.80 -7.31 26.05
N ALA A 84 -10.67 -8.14 26.63
CA ALA A 84 -11.51 -7.71 27.74
C ALA A 84 -10.65 -7.24 28.92
N GLY A 85 -10.82 -5.99 29.31
CA GLY A 85 -10.10 -5.38 30.43
C GLY A 85 -8.89 -4.52 30.04
N ASN A 86 -8.60 -4.35 28.75
CA ASN A 86 -7.52 -3.47 28.26
C ASN A 86 -7.93 -1.98 28.22
N GLY A 87 -8.48 -1.48 29.33
CA GLY A 87 -8.75 -0.04 29.51
C GLY A 87 -9.89 0.50 28.65
N THR A 88 -9.66 1.62 27.98
CA THR A 88 -10.68 2.38 27.21
C THR A 88 -10.87 1.83 25.81
N SER A 89 -12.10 1.79 25.29
CA SER A 89 -12.37 1.38 23.90
C SER A 89 -12.01 2.48 22.90
N TRP A 90 -11.87 2.08 21.63
CA TRP A 90 -11.83 3.03 20.52
C TRP A 90 -13.15 3.80 20.43
N GLU A 91 -13.08 5.07 20.03
CA GLU A 91 -14.25 5.93 19.84
C GLU A 91 -14.25 6.53 18.43
N THR A 92 -15.44 6.82 17.90
CA THR A 92 -15.63 7.60 16.68
C THR A 92 -16.32 8.91 17.04
N GLY A 93 -15.77 10.02 16.58
CA GLY A 93 -16.33 11.33 16.90
C GLY A 93 -15.31 12.46 16.83
N GLU A 94 -15.67 13.56 17.48
CA GLU A 94 -14.78 14.70 17.69
C GLU A 94 -14.45 14.81 19.18
N MET A 95 -13.21 15.20 19.49
CA MET A 95 -12.76 15.49 20.85
C MET A 95 -12.01 16.82 20.90
N SER A 96 -12.22 17.60 21.95
CA SER A 96 -11.69 18.96 22.06
C SER A 96 -10.16 19.05 22.11
N ALA A 97 -9.47 17.97 22.46
CA ALA A 97 -8.02 17.93 22.57
C ALA A 97 -7.30 17.53 21.27
N ILE A 98 -8.03 17.04 20.27
CA ILE A 98 -7.53 16.82 18.91
C ILE A 98 -8.09 17.94 18.02
N PRO A 99 -7.26 18.59 17.18
CA PRO A 99 -7.76 19.60 16.25
C PRO A 99 -8.88 19.03 15.38
N PRO A 100 -9.93 19.79 15.07
CA PRO A 100 -11.00 19.30 14.21
C PRO A 100 -10.45 18.97 12.81
N LEU A 101 -10.91 17.85 12.25
CA LEU A 101 -10.74 17.49 10.86
C LEU A 101 -12.07 17.72 10.12
N THR A 102 -12.11 17.56 8.80
CA THR A 102 -13.40 17.62 8.09
C THR A 102 -14.10 16.29 8.26
N GLY A 103 -15.01 16.18 9.23
CA GLY A 103 -15.70 14.93 9.51
C GLY A 103 -15.41 14.35 10.89
N LEU A 104 -15.88 13.13 11.11
CA LEU A 104 -15.56 12.31 12.27
C LEU A 104 -14.21 11.62 12.07
N TYR A 105 -13.60 11.18 13.17
CA TYR A 105 -12.38 10.37 13.12
C TYR A 105 -12.41 9.34 14.24
N VAL A 106 -11.51 8.36 14.16
CA VAL A 106 -11.29 7.38 15.22
C VAL A 106 -10.26 7.94 16.20
N PHE A 107 -10.50 7.77 17.50
CA PHE A 107 -9.51 8.13 18.50
C PHE A 107 -9.51 7.19 19.72
N ALA A 108 -8.33 7.13 20.35
CA ALA A 108 -8.15 6.59 21.70
C ALA A 108 -8.00 7.73 22.70
N ASN A 109 -8.71 7.64 23.83
CA ASN A 109 -8.69 8.63 24.89
C ASN A 109 -8.65 7.98 26.27
N ASP A 110 -7.46 7.56 26.70
CA ASP A 110 -7.27 6.91 27.99
C ASP A 110 -7.61 7.84 29.17
N ASP A 111 -7.23 9.13 29.08
CA ASP A 111 -7.55 10.14 30.11
C ASP A 111 -9.06 10.25 30.38
N GLY A 112 -9.89 10.01 29.36
CA GLY A 112 -11.35 10.09 29.45
C GLY A 112 -11.96 9.12 30.46
N ALA A 113 -11.33 7.98 30.69
CA ALA A 113 -11.81 6.98 31.66
C ALA A 113 -11.36 7.25 33.11
N GLY A 114 -10.38 8.13 33.29
CA GLY A 114 -9.92 8.63 34.57
C GLY A 114 -9.08 7.64 35.38
N SER A 115 -8.63 8.08 36.57
CA SER A 115 -7.54 7.45 37.34
C SER A 115 -7.73 6.01 37.79
N SER A 116 -8.95 5.48 37.71
CA SER A 116 -9.28 4.13 38.15
C SER A 116 -9.42 3.15 36.99
N ALA A 117 -9.27 3.61 35.75
CA ALA A 117 -9.31 2.77 34.58
C ALA A 117 -8.12 1.77 34.60
N PRO A 118 -8.31 0.54 34.11
CA PRO A 118 -7.20 -0.34 33.78
C PRO A 118 -6.29 0.31 32.74
N ALA A 119 -5.04 -0.15 32.67
CA ALA A 119 -4.13 0.24 31.60
C ALA A 119 -4.73 -0.07 30.22
N THR A 120 -4.66 0.90 29.32
CA THR A 120 -5.20 0.84 27.97
C THR A 120 -4.21 0.16 27.02
N ASN A 121 -4.68 -0.90 26.36
CA ASN A 121 -3.98 -1.58 25.27
C ASN A 121 -4.99 -2.10 24.25
N ILE A 122 -5.41 -1.23 23.35
CA ILE A 122 -6.55 -1.49 22.46
C ILE A 122 -6.12 -1.63 21.01
N MET A 123 -6.91 -2.40 20.26
CA MET A 123 -6.64 -2.80 18.89
C MET A 123 -7.88 -2.67 18.04
N LEU A 124 -7.81 -1.87 16.98
CA LEU A 124 -8.83 -1.77 15.96
C LEU A 124 -8.31 -2.37 14.66
N ALA A 125 -8.83 -3.53 14.28
CA ALA A 125 -8.33 -4.31 13.14
C ALA A 125 -9.23 -4.18 11.91
N SER A 126 -8.63 -4.07 10.74
CA SER A 126 -9.33 -4.16 9.45
C SER A 126 -9.92 -5.56 9.26
N GLN A 127 -10.79 -5.70 8.26
CA GLN A 127 -11.05 -7.01 7.65
C GLN A 127 -9.74 -7.65 7.14
N VAL A 128 -9.77 -8.97 6.94
CA VAL A 128 -8.70 -9.67 6.22
C VAL A 128 -8.93 -9.49 4.72
N LEU A 129 -7.93 -9.01 4.00
CA LEU A 129 -7.96 -8.78 2.57
C LEU A 129 -7.00 -9.71 1.85
N ASN A 130 -7.29 -10.08 0.61
CA ASN A 130 -6.32 -10.74 -0.26
C ASN A 130 -5.44 -9.66 -0.90
N ALA A 131 -4.15 -9.65 -0.58
CA ALA A 131 -3.19 -8.68 -1.07
C ALA A 131 -1.81 -9.32 -1.22
N SER A 132 -1.06 -8.89 -2.23
CA SER A 132 0.29 -9.34 -2.48
C SER A 132 1.15 -8.19 -3.02
N GLY A 133 2.39 -8.46 -3.43
CA GLY A 133 3.21 -7.49 -4.16
C GLY A 133 3.47 -6.19 -3.41
N GLN A 134 3.44 -5.05 -4.11
CA GLN A 134 3.59 -3.74 -3.47
C GLN A 134 2.38 -3.45 -2.59
N MET A 135 2.60 -3.05 -1.33
CA MET A 135 1.52 -2.75 -0.39
C MET A 135 1.87 -1.54 0.48
N ALA A 136 0.87 -0.76 0.87
CA ALA A 136 1.01 0.33 1.80
C ALA A 136 -0.25 0.51 2.65
N LEU A 137 -0.09 0.97 3.89
CA LEU A 137 -1.18 1.57 4.65
C LEU A 137 -1.04 3.09 4.55
N VAL A 138 -2.12 3.79 4.25
CA VAL A 138 -2.14 5.25 4.32
C VAL A 138 -3.31 5.73 5.17
N PHE A 139 -3.08 6.73 5.99
CA PHE A 139 -4.09 7.29 6.89
C PHE A 139 -3.64 8.67 7.37
N ASP A 140 -4.58 9.54 7.69
CA ASP A 140 -4.27 10.77 8.42
C ASP A 140 -4.04 10.45 9.89
N SER A 141 -2.99 11.01 10.48
CA SER A 141 -2.67 10.80 11.89
C SER A 141 -2.42 12.08 12.65
N TYR A 142 -2.91 12.10 13.90
CA TYR A 142 -2.56 13.07 14.92
C TYR A 142 -2.10 12.33 16.19
N PHE A 143 -0.81 12.36 16.48
CA PHE A 143 -0.20 11.71 17.64
C PHE A 143 0.99 12.53 18.17
N PRO A 144 0.75 13.55 19.01
CA PRO A 144 1.78 14.54 19.36
C PRO A 144 2.95 13.98 20.21
N GLN A 145 2.70 12.93 20.99
CA GLN A 145 3.66 12.15 21.80
C GLN A 145 4.90 12.92 22.33
N PRO A 146 4.75 14.08 23.01
CA PRO A 146 5.88 14.92 23.43
C PRO A 146 6.77 14.25 24.50
N SER A 147 6.23 13.25 25.20
CA SER A 147 6.92 12.51 26.26
C SER A 147 7.76 11.35 25.74
N GLY A 148 7.66 11.01 24.45
CA GLY A 148 8.35 9.86 23.86
C GLY A 148 7.60 8.52 24.02
N THR A 149 8.29 7.44 23.65
CA THR A 149 7.79 6.05 23.65
C THR A 149 7.82 5.43 25.05
N CYS A 150 7.22 4.25 25.23
CA CYS A 150 7.21 3.58 26.52
C CYS A 150 8.60 3.47 27.16
N GLY A 151 8.65 3.75 28.47
CA GLY A 151 9.88 3.69 29.28
C GLY A 151 10.67 5.01 29.35
N THR A 152 10.22 6.07 28.67
CA THR A 152 10.87 7.39 28.70
C THR A 152 10.30 8.35 29.75
N GLY A 153 9.05 8.14 30.20
CA GLY A 153 8.42 8.96 31.23
C GLY A 153 7.06 8.45 31.69
N SER A 154 6.42 9.17 32.61
CA SER A 154 5.09 8.84 33.14
C SER A 154 3.91 9.25 32.26
N TYR A 155 4.22 9.88 31.12
CA TYR A 155 3.28 10.42 30.13
C TYR A 155 3.59 9.86 28.74
N SER A 156 4.43 8.82 28.65
CA SER A 156 4.81 8.19 27.38
C SER A 156 3.77 7.16 26.98
N GLU A 157 3.54 7.02 25.68
CA GLU A 157 2.56 6.11 25.07
C GLU A 157 3.12 5.52 23.78
N GLU A 158 2.43 4.56 23.18
CA GLU A 158 2.76 4.02 21.87
C GLU A 158 1.52 3.94 20.98
N ALA A 159 1.66 4.48 19.76
CA ALA A 159 0.79 4.20 18.64
C ALA A 159 1.55 3.29 17.68
N LYS A 160 0.96 2.13 17.37
CA LYS A 160 1.57 1.10 16.56
C LYS A 160 0.60 0.64 15.49
N ILE A 161 1.15 0.31 14.33
CA ILE A 161 0.47 -0.46 13.30
C ILE A 161 0.94 -1.90 13.43
N LEU A 162 -0.01 -2.79 13.63
CA LEU A 162 0.19 -4.22 13.71
C LEU A 162 -0.23 -4.85 12.38
N VAL A 163 0.65 -5.61 11.74
CA VAL A 163 0.39 -6.18 10.41
C VAL A 163 0.53 -7.70 10.42
N SER A 164 -0.50 -8.41 9.98
CA SER A 164 -0.49 -9.86 9.75
C SER A 164 -0.69 -10.14 8.26
N ILE A 165 0.07 -11.06 7.69
CA ILE A 165 0.12 -11.34 6.23
C ILE A 165 -0.29 -12.77 5.85
N ASP A 166 -0.48 -13.62 6.87
CA ASP A 166 -0.79 -15.04 6.73
C ASP A 166 -1.86 -15.48 7.75
N GLY A 167 -2.49 -14.51 8.43
CA GLY A 167 -3.40 -14.76 9.55
C GLY A 167 -2.69 -15.23 10.82
N GLY A 168 -1.35 -15.22 10.84
CA GLY A 168 -0.51 -15.51 11.99
C GLY A 168 -0.20 -14.26 12.83
N ASP A 169 0.95 -14.30 13.50
CA ASP A 169 1.39 -13.26 14.43
C ASP A 169 1.59 -11.90 13.74
N TYR A 170 1.35 -10.83 14.50
CA TYR A 170 1.52 -9.47 14.02
C TYR A 170 2.99 -9.02 14.04
N SER A 171 3.41 -8.35 12.97
CA SER A 171 4.60 -7.48 12.95
C SER A 171 4.23 -6.08 13.42
N GLU A 172 5.06 -5.46 14.27
CA GLU A 172 4.78 -4.12 14.82
C GLU A 172 5.58 -3.03 14.11
N ILE A 173 4.91 -1.92 13.77
CA ILE A 173 5.50 -0.73 13.17
C ILE A 173 5.08 0.48 14.00
N MET A 174 6.06 1.28 14.46
CA MET A 174 5.76 2.50 15.21
C MET A 174 5.16 3.59 14.32
N VAL A 175 4.09 4.23 14.77
CA VAL A 175 3.52 5.39 14.11
C VAL A 175 4.42 6.61 14.38
N PRO A 176 4.81 7.39 13.35
CA PRO A 176 5.57 8.62 13.55
C PRO A 176 4.76 9.65 14.36
N PRO A 177 5.35 10.30 15.38
CA PRO A 177 4.64 11.33 16.12
C PRO A 177 4.41 12.58 15.28
N SER A 178 3.21 13.16 15.39
CA SER A 178 2.85 14.43 14.76
C SER A 178 1.86 15.23 15.61
N SER A 179 2.15 16.53 15.78
CA SER A 179 1.28 17.49 16.47
C SER A 179 0.31 18.22 15.54
N SER A 180 0.12 17.72 14.32
CA SER A 180 -0.85 18.19 13.33
C SER A 180 -1.36 17.00 12.53
N TRP A 181 -2.60 17.05 12.03
CA TRP A 181 -3.08 16.05 11.08
C TRP A 181 -2.12 15.92 9.90
N THR A 182 -1.59 14.72 9.73
CA THR A 182 -0.54 14.40 8.74
C THR A 182 -0.88 13.10 8.06
N GLU A 183 -1.00 13.13 6.73
CA GLU A 183 -1.10 11.91 5.95
C GLU A 183 0.18 11.09 6.14
N THR A 184 0.01 9.90 6.69
CA THR A 184 1.07 8.96 7.04
C THR A 184 0.97 7.75 6.13
N THR A 185 2.04 7.48 5.39
CA THR A 185 2.18 6.28 4.55
C THR A 185 3.17 5.32 5.18
N ILE A 186 2.77 4.07 5.37
CA ILE A 186 3.62 2.98 5.83
C ILE A 186 3.75 1.98 4.69
N ASP A 187 4.98 1.79 4.22
CA ASP A 187 5.31 0.75 3.22
C ASP A 187 5.27 -0.63 3.88
N LEU A 188 4.45 -1.52 3.33
CA LEU A 188 4.24 -2.89 3.79
C LEU A 188 4.81 -3.92 2.80
N SER A 189 5.45 -3.47 1.72
CA SER A 189 5.92 -4.32 0.62
C SER A 189 7.02 -5.30 1.04
N SER A 190 7.77 -5.02 2.12
CA SER A 190 8.72 -6.00 2.65
C SER A 190 8.04 -7.19 3.35
N LEU A 191 6.78 -7.03 3.76
CA LEU A 191 6.00 -8.05 4.45
C LEU A 191 5.21 -8.92 3.47
N SER A 192 4.83 -8.42 2.28
CA SER A 192 4.04 -9.19 1.29
C SER A 192 4.78 -10.36 0.63
N ILE A 193 6.10 -10.47 0.77
CA ILE A 193 6.89 -11.50 0.08
C ILE A 193 6.49 -12.92 0.53
N THR A 194 5.91 -13.05 1.72
CA THR A 194 5.64 -14.35 2.36
C THR A 194 4.17 -14.70 2.52
N GLY A 195 3.24 -13.83 2.10
CA GLY A 195 1.80 -14.00 2.35
C GLY A 195 0.92 -13.47 1.22
N ASN A 196 -0.30 -14.00 1.13
CA ASN A 196 -1.31 -13.60 0.14
C ASN A 196 -2.49 -12.85 0.77
N THR A 197 -2.49 -12.69 2.09
CA THR A 197 -3.50 -11.93 2.81
C THR A 197 -2.87 -10.77 3.56
N ILE A 198 -3.68 -9.81 3.98
CA ILE A 198 -3.25 -8.75 4.86
C ILE A 198 -4.37 -8.41 5.84
N GLN A 199 -4.00 -8.21 7.10
CA GLN A 199 -4.80 -7.55 8.11
C GLN A 199 -3.93 -6.51 8.80
N VAL A 200 -4.48 -5.30 8.95
CA VAL A 200 -3.82 -4.20 9.63
C VAL A 200 -4.63 -3.87 10.88
N ALA A 201 -3.97 -3.66 12.01
CA ALA A 201 -4.60 -3.16 13.23
C ALA A 201 -3.90 -1.92 13.77
N PHE A 202 -4.69 -0.91 14.09
CA PHE A 202 -4.27 0.26 14.84
C PHE A 202 -4.22 -0.12 16.31
N ASN A 203 -3.05 -0.02 16.94
CA ASN A 203 -2.84 -0.33 18.35
C ASN A 203 -2.40 0.90 19.13
N TYR A 204 -3.14 1.19 20.20
CA TYR A 204 -2.78 2.23 21.15
C TYR A 204 -2.47 1.56 22.50
N TYR A 205 -1.30 1.88 23.04
CA TYR A 205 -0.83 1.37 24.32
C TYR A 205 -0.35 2.51 25.22
N ASP A 206 -0.97 2.63 26.39
CA ASP A 206 -0.67 3.65 27.40
C ASP A 206 0.56 3.31 28.27
N CYS A 207 1.40 2.36 27.84
CA CYS A 207 2.56 1.92 28.59
C CYS A 207 2.28 1.36 30.00
N GLY A 208 1.10 0.80 30.24
CA GLY A 208 0.75 0.16 31.50
C GLY A 208 0.09 1.10 32.51
N GLY A 209 -0.67 2.09 32.03
CA GLY A 209 -1.39 3.07 32.86
C GLY A 209 -0.68 4.42 32.98
N ASN A 210 0.16 4.80 32.02
CA ASN A 210 0.65 6.17 31.96
C ASN A 210 -0.49 7.10 31.58
N TRP A 211 -0.39 8.32 32.07
CA TRP A 211 -1.33 9.38 31.79
C TRP A 211 -0.81 10.15 30.60
N GLY A 212 -0.99 9.65 29.40
CA GLY A 212 -0.40 10.29 28.23
C GLY A 212 -1.40 11.16 27.49
N TYR A 213 -1.45 10.99 26.19
CA TYR A 213 -2.14 11.86 25.26
C TYR A 213 -3.17 11.03 24.49
N TYR A 214 -3.55 11.51 23.32
CA TYR A 214 -4.58 10.92 22.49
C TYR A 214 -3.92 10.55 21.18
N TRP A 215 -4.44 9.51 20.56
CA TRP A 215 -4.15 9.21 19.16
C TRP A 215 -5.44 9.29 18.37
N GLY A 216 -5.45 10.15 17.36
CA GLY A 216 -6.50 10.21 16.35
C GLY A 216 -5.98 9.74 14.99
N PHE A 217 -6.83 9.03 14.26
CA PHE A 217 -6.58 8.72 12.86
C PHE A 217 -7.87 8.76 12.03
N ASP A 218 -7.70 9.01 10.74
CA ASP A 218 -8.80 9.15 9.78
C ASP A 218 -8.36 8.75 8.36
N ASN A 219 -9.28 8.65 7.41
CA ASN A 219 -9.05 8.40 5.97
C ASN A 219 -8.13 7.21 5.73
N ALA A 220 -8.39 6.10 6.44
CA ALA A 220 -7.53 4.93 6.42
C ALA A 220 -7.78 4.10 5.16
N ARG A 221 -6.72 3.86 4.39
CA ARG A 221 -6.74 3.04 3.18
C ARG A 221 -5.62 2.00 3.18
N ILE A 222 -5.99 0.76 2.93
CA ILE A 222 -5.03 -0.31 2.65
C ILE A 222 -4.86 -0.36 1.15
N GLN A 223 -3.64 -0.09 0.71
CA GLN A 223 -3.24 -0.12 -0.68
C GLN A 223 -2.43 -1.38 -0.98
N GLY A 224 -2.68 -1.99 -2.13
CA GLY A 224 -1.82 -3.05 -2.59
C GLY A 224 -2.35 -3.81 -3.78
N VAL A 225 -1.57 -4.81 -4.20
CA VAL A 225 -1.87 -5.64 -5.35
C VAL A 225 -2.95 -6.65 -4.96
N GLY A 226 -4.21 -6.33 -5.25
CA GLY A 226 -5.37 -7.07 -4.76
C GLY A 226 -5.78 -8.27 -5.60
N GLY A 227 -6.07 -9.38 -4.91
CA GLY A 227 -7.27 -10.20 -5.15
C GLY A 227 -7.50 -10.89 -6.50
N ALA A 228 -6.59 -10.78 -7.48
CA ALA A 228 -6.78 -11.41 -8.79
C ALA A 228 -6.25 -12.85 -8.85
N GLU A 229 -6.54 -13.67 -7.85
CA GLU A 229 -6.30 -15.13 -7.92
C GLU A 229 -7.04 -15.77 -9.11
N TRP A 230 -8.09 -15.10 -9.57
CA TRP A 230 -8.85 -15.46 -10.75
C TRP A 230 -8.12 -15.13 -12.06
N LEU A 231 -6.98 -14.44 -12.08
CA LEU A 231 -6.23 -14.08 -13.29
C LEU A 231 -4.77 -14.58 -13.20
N THR A 232 -4.36 -15.40 -14.18
CA THR A 232 -2.96 -15.77 -14.39
C THR A 232 -2.43 -15.15 -15.67
N LEU A 233 -1.24 -14.56 -15.63
CA LEU A 233 -0.53 -14.07 -16.82
C LEU A 233 0.77 -14.83 -17.02
N SER A 234 1.16 -15.07 -18.28
CA SER A 234 2.43 -15.74 -18.61
C SER A 234 2.99 -15.28 -19.97
N PRO A 235 4.30 -14.98 -20.08
CA PRO A 235 5.25 -14.85 -18.99
C PRO A 235 5.00 -13.59 -18.13
N MET A 236 5.33 -13.63 -16.84
CA MET A 236 5.24 -12.46 -15.95
C MET A 236 6.49 -11.57 -15.96
N GLU A 237 7.61 -12.07 -16.49
CA GLU A 237 8.85 -11.31 -16.62
C GLU A 237 9.63 -11.78 -17.84
N GLY A 238 10.52 -10.93 -18.35
CA GLY A 238 11.39 -11.30 -19.45
C GLY A 238 12.20 -10.14 -20.02
N SER A 239 12.95 -10.46 -21.08
CA SER A 239 13.68 -9.46 -21.87
C SER A 239 13.18 -9.52 -23.31
N LEU A 240 12.73 -8.39 -23.83
CA LEU A 240 12.18 -8.24 -25.17
C LEU A 240 13.08 -7.34 -26.03
N PRO A 241 13.79 -7.90 -27.03
CA PRO A 241 14.67 -7.12 -27.87
C PRO A 241 13.98 -5.96 -28.61
N SER A 242 14.78 -4.98 -29.04
CA SER A 242 14.30 -3.86 -29.86
C SER A 242 13.62 -4.37 -31.15
N GLY A 243 12.39 -3.92 -31.38
CA GLY A 243 11.57 -4.26 -32.54
C GLY A 243 10.77 -5.56 -32.42
N ASP A 244 10.96 -6.32 -31.33
CA ASP A 244 10.26 -7.59 -31.12
C ASP A 244 8.90 -7.42 -30.43
N VAL A 245 8.10 -8.48 -30.55
CA VAL A 245 6.80 -8.63 -29.89
C VAL A 245 6.74 -9.94 -29.11
N GLN A 246 6.05 -9.93 -27.98
CA GLN A 246 5.84 -11.07 -27.09
C GLN A 246 4.34 -11.24 -26.82
N ASN A 247 3.85 -12.47 -26.94
CA ASN A 247 2.49 -12.79 -26.49
C ASN A 247 2.47 -12.97 -24.97
N ILE A 248 1.53 -12.34 -24.30
CA ILE A 248 1.21 -12.59 -22.90
C ILE A 248 -0.11 -13.35 -22.86
N ASP A 249 -0.04 -14.60 -22.42
CA ASP A 249 -1.21 -15.45 -22.25
C ASP A 249 -1.92 -15.06 -20.94
N ALA A 250 -3.22 -14.84 -21.00
CA ALA A 250 -4.07 -14.54 -19.87
C ALA A 250 -5.07 -15.68 -19.64
N VAL A 251 -5.12 -16.21 -18.43
CA VAL A 251 -6.09 -17.25 -18.02
C VAL A 251 -6.93 -16.72 -16.90
N LEU A 252 -8.24 -16.58 -17.16
CA LEU A 252 -9.22 -16.19 -16.15
C LEU A 252 -9.88 -17.46 -15.60
N ASN A 253 -9.94 -17.62 -14.28
CA ASN A 253 -10.51 -18.78 -13.59
C ASN A 253 -11.44 -18.35 -12.44
N THR A 254 -12.71 -18.77 -12.49
CA THR A 254 -13.71 -18.50 -11.44
C THR A 254 -14.03 -19.69 -10.56
N GLU A 255 -13.20 -20.73 -10.59
CA GLU A 255 -13.30 -21.82 -9.61
C GLU A 255 -13.07 -21.28 -8.20
N GLY A 256 -14.05 -21.53 -7.31
CA GLY A 256 -14.00 -21.05 -5.92
C GLY A 256 -14.34 -19.57 -5.73
N GLN A 257 -14.62 -18.83 -6.82
CA GLN A 257 -14.98 -17.42 -6.76
C GLN A 257 -16.50 -17.23 -6.67
N ASP A 258 -16.94 -16.20 -5.96
CA ASP A 258 -18.35 -15.83 -5.88
C ASP A 258 -18.86 -15.28 -7.23
N PRO A 259 -20.17 -15.32 -7.52
CA PRO A 259 -20.68 -14.67 -8.71
C PRO A 259 -20.56 -13.14 -8.58
N GLY A 260 -19.99 -12.47 -9.59
CA GLY A 260 -19.85 -11.01 -9.57
C GLY A 260 -18.99 -10.49 -10.72
N ASP A 261 -18.86 -9.17 -10.76
CA ASP A 261 -17.93 -8.47 -11.64
C ASP A 261 -16.59 -8.33 -10.93
N TYR A 262 -15.52 -8.74 -11.62
CA TYR A 262 -14.14 -8.66 -11.12
C TYR A 262 -13.37 -7.65 -11.96
N LEU A 263 -12.65 -6.76 -11.30
CA LEU A 263 -11.84 -5.72 -11.93
C LEU A 263 -10.45 -5.75 -11.29
N VAL A 264 -9.40 -5.64 -12.10
CA VAL A 264 -8.02 -5.52 -11.64
C VAL A 264 -7.21 -4.77 -12.69
N ASN A 265 -6.32 -3.89 -12.28
CA ASN A 265 -5.35 -3.32 -13.21
C ASN A 265 -4.17 -4.28 -13.41
N VAL A 266 -3.53 -4.27 -14.58
CA VAL A 266 -2.28 -4.99 -14.82
C VAL A 266 -1.24 -3.97 -15.24
N HIS A 267 -0.14 -3.88 -14.50
CA HIS A 267 0.99 -3.02 -14.80
C HIS A 267 2.07 -3.80 -15.53
N VAL A 268 2.52 -3.30 -16.67
CA VAL A 268 3.70 -3.81 -17.38
C VAL A 268 4.80 -2.77 -17.25
N ARG A 269 5.87 -3.11 -16.55
CA ARG A 269 6.93 -2.17 -16.17
C ARG A 269 8.27 -2.52 -16.79
N ASP A 270 9.06 -1.51 -17.15
CA ASP A 270 10.51 -1.63 -17.34
C ASP A 270 11.24 -1.14 -16.09
N ILE A 271 11.93 -2.05 -15.40
CA ILE A 271 12.65 -1.73 -14.16
C ILE A 271 13.86 -0.82 -14.43
N ALA A 272 14.48 -0.91 -15.61
CA ALA A 272 15.69 -0.15 -15.94
C ALA A 272 15.40 1.30 -16.36
N TYR A 273 14.25 1.53 -17.00
CA TYR A 273 13.89 2.83 -17.58
C TYR A 273 12.63 3.46 -16.96
N MET A 274 12.04 2.84 -15.94
CA MET A 274 10.85 3.33 -15.21
C MET A 274 9.65 3.62 -16.13
N ILE A 275 9.48 2.79 -17.17
CA ILE A 275 8.33 2.83 -18.07
C ILE A 275 7.23 1.97 -17.43
N ASP A 276 5.97 2.43 -17.46
CA ASP A 276 4.80 1.73 -16.91
C ASP A 276 3.62 1.93 -17.85
N GLU A 277 3.01 0.83 -18.29
CA GLU A 277 1.75 0.81 -19.03
C GLU A 277 0.73 -0.03 -18.28
N THR A 278 -0.53 0.41 -18.27
CA THR A 278 -1.60 -0.20 -17.49
C THR A 278 -2.71 -0.76 -18.39
N ILE A 279 -3.17 -1.96 -18.07
CA ILE A 279 -4.40 -2.58 -18.60
C ILE A 279 -5.45 -2.55 -17.49
N THR A 280 -6.71 -2.26 -17.80
CA THR A 280 -7.83 -2.25 -16.83
C THR A 280 -8.88 -3.32 -17.13
#